data_AF-A0A453H6H7-F1
#
_entry.id   AF-A0A453H6H7-F1
#
_cell.length_a   1.000
_cell.length_b   1.000
_cell.length_c   1.000
_cell.angle_alpha   90.00
_cell.angle_beta   90.00
_cell.angle_gamma   90.00
#
_symmetry.space_group_name_H-M   'P 1'
#
loop_
_entity.id
_entity.type
_entity.pdbx_description
1 polymer ?
#
loop_
_entity_poly.entity_id
_entity_poly.type
_entity_poly.pdbx_seq_one_letter_code
_entity_poly.pdbx_strand_id
1 'polypeptide(L)'
;YGYVVLTVVAYAFLNFWMSFQVGAARKKYKVFYPTMYATEAENKDAKPFNCVQRGHQNSIEMMPLFFATLLLGGLQHPVVAAALGLLYTVARFFYFKGYATGVPENRYKLGGLNFPAIMGLIICTASFGINLVIREAV
;
A
#
# COMPACT_ATOMS: atom_id res chain seq x y z
N TYR A 1 -10.80 -5.65 18.21
CA TYR A 1 -10.98 -5.03 16.88
C TYR A 1 -10.44 -3.60 16.79
N GLY A 2 -10.34 -2.83 17.89
CA GLY A 2 -9.81 -1.45 17.85
C GLY A 2 -8.45 -1.30 17.13
N TYR A 3 -7.50 -2.23 17.34
CA TYR A 3 -6.23 -2.21 16.61
C TYR A 3 -6.38 -2.33 15.09
N VAL A 4 -7.34 -3.13 14.60
CA VAL A 4 -7.64 -3.25 13.16
C VAL A 4 -8.08 -1.90 12.59
N VAL A 5 -8.97 -1.21 13.30
CA VAL A 5 -9.47 0.12 12.91
C VAL A 5 -8.34 1.15 12.93
N LEU A 6 -7.51 1.16 13.97
CA LEU A 6 -6.34 2.05 14.05
C LEU A 6 -5.35 1.79 12.92
N THR A 7 -5.15 0.54 12.51
CA THR A 7 -4.32 0.20 11.35
C THR A 7 -4.90 0.75 10.04
N VAL A 8 -6.21 0.69 9.85
CA VAL A 8 -6.87 1.33 8.68
C VAL A 8 -6.62 2.85 8.68
N VAL A 9 -6.79 3.49 9.82
CA VAL A 9 -6.53 4.94 9.99
C VAL A 9 -5.06 5.27 9.69
N ALA A 10 -4.12 4.48 10.22
CA ALA A 10 -2.69 4.66 9.97
C ALA A 10 -2.36 4.56 8.48
N TYR A 11 -2.93 3.60 7.76
CA TYR A 11 -2.73 3.47 6.31
C TYR A 11 -3.35 4.63 5.53
N ALA A 12 -4.51 5.14 5.95
CA ALA A 12 -5.13 6.31 5.32
C ALA A 12 -4.21 7.53 5.41
N PHE A 13 -3.62 7.80 6.58
CA PHE A 13 -2.63 8.87 6.74
C PHE A 13 -1.38 8.65 5.88
N LEU A 14 -0.90 7.40 5.77
CA LEU A 14 0.21 7.07 4.88
C LEU A 14 -0.14 7.37 3.40
N ASN A 15 -1.36 7.06 2.96
CA ASN A 15 -1.84 7.36 1.61
C ASN A 15 -1.89 8.87 1.34
N PHE A 16 -2.43 9.66 2.27
CA PHE A 16 -2.40 11.13 2.17
C PHE A 16 -0.98 11.66 2.08
N TRP A 17 -0.07 11.15 2.92
CA TRP A 17 1.34 11.52 2.85
C TRP A 17 1.97 11.22 1.48
N MET A 18 1.73 10.02 0.90
CA MET A 18 2.21 9.69 -0.44
C MET A 18 1.64 10.63 -1.52
N SER A 19 0.37 11.01 -1.40
CA SER A 19 -0.27 12.00 -2.28
C SER A 19 0.42 13.37 -2.21
N PHE A 20 0.75 13.84 -0.99
CA PHE A 20 1.50 15.09 -0.83
C PHE A 20 2.91 15.01 -1.43
N GLN A 21 3.58 13.86 -1.31
CA GLN A 21 4.89 13.64 -1.94
C GLN A 21 4.81 13.70 -3.47
N VAL A 22 3.75 13.15 -4.08
CA VAL A 22 3.48 13.31 -5.51
C VAL A 22 3.26 14.78 -5.87
N GLY A 23 2.46 15.52 -5.08
CA GLY A 23 2.26 16.96 -5.29
C GLY A 23 3.54 17.77 -5.23
N ALA A 24 4.42 17.46 -4.27
CA ALA A 24 5.74 18.07 -4.16
C ALA A 24 6.64 17.70 -5.36
N ALA A 25 6.62 16.45 -5.80
CA ALA A 25 7.36 15.98 -6.98
C ALA A 25 6.89 16.67 -8.27
N ARG A 26 5.58 16.89 -8.46
CA ARG A 26 5.03 17.65 -9.59
C ARG A 26 5.62 19.05 -9.68
N LYS A 27 5.67 19.76 -8.55
CA LYS A 27 6.29 21.10 -8.48
C LYS A 27 7.79 21.04 -8.77
N LYS A 28 8.50 20.08 -8.17
CA LYS A 28 9.95 19.91 -8.31
C LYS A 28 10.36 19.61 -9.75
N TYR A 29 9.67 18.69 -10.41
CA TYR A 29 9.99 18.21 -11.75
C TYR A 29 9.20 18.91 -12.87
N LYS A 30 8.42 19.95 -12.52
CA LYS A 30 7.62 20.77 -13.45
C LYS A 30 6.64 19.94 -14.29
N VAL A 31 6.03 18.92 -13.69
CA VAL A 31 5.01 18.07 -14.33
C VAL A 31 3.62 18.52 -13.89
N PHE A 32 3.02 19.40 -14.68
CA PHE A 32 1.70 19.96 -14.39
C PHE A 32 0.57 18.99 -14.73
N TYR A 33 -0.59 19.20 -14.11
CA TYR A 33 -1.82 18.50 -14.49
C TYR A 33 -2.24 18.90 -15.92
N PRO A 34 -2.88 18.00 -16.69
CA PRO A 34 -3.38 16.67 -16.34
C PRO A 34 -2.36 15.53 -16.50
N THR A 35 -1.11 15.82 -16.84
CA THR A 35 -0.10 14.80 -17.18
C THR A 35 0.13 13.84 -16.01
N MET A 36 -0.11 12.55 -16.25
CA MET A 36 0.06 11.50 -15.23
C MET A 36 1.52 11.05 -15.13
N TYR A 37 2.12 10.69 -16.27
CA TYR A 37 3.52 10.31 -16.39
C TYR A 37 4.21 11.27 -17.37
N ALA A 38 5.42 11.71 -17.03
CA ALA A 38 6.25 12.51 -17.92
C ALA A 38 6.95 11.59 -18.93
N THR A 39 7.14 12.07 -20.16
CA THR A 39 7.94 11.36 -21.16
C THR A 39 9.39 11.83 -21.10
N GLU A 40 10.34 10.92 -21.35
CA GLU A 40 11.77 11.26 -21.35
C GLU A 40 12.13 12.25 -22.47
N ALA A 41 11.33 12.30 -23.54
CA ALA A 41 11.50 13.25 -24.65
C ALA A 41 11.17 14.70 -24.22
N GLU A 42 10.21 14.87 -23.31
CA GLU A 42 9.74 16.19 -22.87
C GLU A 42 10.41 16.64 -21.57
N ASN A 43 10.93 15.71 -20.77
CA ASN A 43 11.50 16.01 -19.46
C ASN A 43 12.65 15.06 -19.10
N LYS A 44 13.85 15.63 -18.93
CA LYS A 44 15.05 14.91 -18.46
C LYS A 44 14.91 14.30 -17.07
N ASP A 45 13.98 14.80 -16.27
CA ASP A 45 13.65 14.31 -14.94
C ASP A 45 12.35 13.48 -14.93
N ALA A 46 11.96 12.93 -16.09
CA ALA A 46 10.77 12.09 -16.22
C ALA A 46 10.85 10.84 -15.35
N LYS A 47 11.94 10.07 -15.42
CA LYS A 47 12.14 8.86 -14.61
C LYS A 47 11.95 9.06 -13.10
N PRO A 48 12.62 10.01 -12.42
CA PRO A 48 12.43 10.20 -10.98
C PRO A 48 11.02 10.66 -10.62
N PHE A 49 10.37 11.52 -11.42
CA PHE A 49 8.97 11.87 -11.22
C PHE A 49 8.06 10.63 -11.36
N ASN A 50 8.22 9.88 -12.44
CA ASN A 50 7.43 8.69 -12.76
C ASN A 50 7.57 7.63 -11.67
N CYS A 51 8.75 7.50 -11.05
CA CYS A 51 8.94 6.58 -9.92
C CYS A 51 8.14 6.99 -8.68
N VAL A 52 8.12 8.28 -8.32
CA VAL A 52 7.29 8.79 -7.21
C VAL A 52 5.81 8.57 -7.49
N GLN A 53 5.35 8.93 -8.70
CA GLN A 53 3.97 8.73 -9.15
C GLN A 53 3.58 7.25 -9.10
N ARG A 54 4.41 6.36 -9.66
CA ARG A 54 4.15 4.92 -9.71
C ARG A 54 4.09 4.30 -8.32
N GLY A 55 4.98 4.72 -7.41
CA GLY A 55 4.98 4.22 -6.03
C GLY A 55 3.67 4.50 -5.29
N HIS A 56 3.12 5.70 -5.45
CA HIS A 56 1.81 6.05 -4.88
C HIS A 56 0.67 5.29 -5.58
N GLN A 57 0.66 5.30 -6.92
CA GLN A 57 -0.38 4.63 -7.71
C GLN A 57 -0.47 3.13 -7.40
N ASN A 58 0.66 2.43 -7.26
CA ASN A 58 0.66 1.02 -6.88
C ASN A 58 0.06 0.79 -5.48
N SER A 59 0.25 1.74 -4.57
CA SER A 59 -0.34 1.65 -3.24
C SER A 59 -1.86 1.84 -3.30
N ILE A 60 -2.35 2.73 -4.17
CA ILE A 60 -3.79 2.88 -4.45
C ILE A 60 -4.38 1.61 -5.07
N GLU A 61 -3.70 1.01 -6.06
CA GLU A 61 -4.14 -0.24 -6.71
C GLU A 61 -4.36 -1.37 -5.70
N MET A 62 -3.52 -1.45 -4.67
CA MET A 62 -3.56 -2.52 -3.67
C MET A 62 -4.39 -2.19 -2.43
N MET A 63 -4.75 -0.93 -2.24
CA MET A 63 -5.49 -0.45 -1.06
C MET A 63 -6.85 -1.14 -0.88
N PRO A 64 -7.68 -1.37 -1.92
CA PRO A 64 -8.96 -2.08 -1.75
C PRO A 64 -8.78 -3.51 -1.23
N LEU A 65 -7.83 -4.26 -1.81
CA LEU A 65 -7.53 -5.62 -1.37
C LEU A 65 -7.01 -5.64 0.07
N PHE A 66 -6.13 -4.70 0.39
CA PHE A 66 -5.57 -4.56 1.74
C PHE A 66 -6.66 -4.29 2.78
N PHE A 67 -7.54 -3.31 2.54
CA PHE A 67 -8.61 -2.99 3.48
C PHE A 67 -9.64 -4.12 3.60
N ALA A 68 -10.04 -4.74 2.50
CA ALA A 68 -10.98 -5.86 2.54
C ALA A 68 -10.42 -7.03 3.37
N THR A 69 -9.17 -7.42 3.13
CA THR A 69 -8.55 -8.55 3.84
C THR A 69 -8.21 -8.23 5.31
N LEU A 70 -7.81 -6.99 5.62
CA LEU A 70 -7.59 -6.54 7.00
C LEU A 70 -8.90 -6.53 7.81
N LEU A 71 -9.95 -5.94 7.25
CA LEU A 71 -11.24 -5.78 7.95
C LEU A 71 -11.92 -7.13 8.16
N LEU A 72 -12.01 -7.96 7.11
CA LEU A 72 -12.65 -9.27 7.17
C LEU A 72 -11.82 -10.26 7.98
N GLY A 73 -10.53 -10.41 7.68
CA GLY A 73 -9.65 -11.29 8.44
C GLY A 73 -9.55 -10.91 9.91
N GLY A 74 -9.67 -9.62 10.23
CA GLY A 74 -9.70 -9.11 11.59
C GLY A 74 -10.95 -9.45 12.39
N LEU A 75 -12.06 -9.85 11.75
CA LEU A 75 -13.29 -10.24 12.46
C LEU A 75 -13.06 -11.51 13.28
N GLN A 76 -12.34 -12.48 12.72
CA GLN A 76 -11.95 -13.70 13.42
C GLN A 76 -10.59 -13.60 14.09
N HIS A 77 -9.62 -12.93 13.46
CA HIS A 77 -8.22 -12.90 13.89
C HIS A 77 -7.74 -11.46 14.20
N PRO A 78 -8.35 -10.74 15.15
CA PRO A 78 -8.17 -9.29 15.30
C PRO A 78 -6.72 -8.85 15.62
N VAL A 79 -5.99 -9.61 16.43
CA VAL A 79 -4.61 -9.28 16.82
C VAL A 79 -3.65 -9.58 15.67
N VAL A 80 -3.78 -10.75 15.05
CA VAL A 80 -2.92 -11.19 13.94
C VAL A 80 -3.13 -10.29 12.72
N ALA A 81 -4.38 -10.00 12.35
CA ALA A 81 -4.70 -9.11 11.25
C ALA A 81 -4.17 -7.69 11.49
N ALA A 82 -4.29 -7.16 12.71
CA ALA A 82 -3.74 -5.84 13.03
C ALA A 82 -2.21 -5.81 12.92
N ALA A 83 -1.51 -6.83 13.44
CA ALA A 83 -0.05 -6.92 13.34
C ALA A 83 0.43 -7.01 11.88
N LEU A 84 -0.19 -7.89 11.08
CA LEU A 84 0.09 -8.01 9.65
C LEU A 84 -0.23 -6.72 8.89
N GLY A 85 -1.33 -6.04 9.24
CA GLY A 85 -1.70 -4.78 8.61
C GLY A 85 -0.76 -3.62 8.95
N LEU A 86 -0.23 -3.57 10.18
CA LEU A 86 0.82 -2.61 10.54
C LEU A 86 2.13 -2.92 9.79
N LEU A 87 2.52 -4.19 9.73
CA LEU A 87 3.68 -4.61 8.93
C LEU A 87 3.53 -4.20 7.47
N TYR A 88 2.36 -4.44 6.87
CA TYR A 88 2.04 -4.01 5.51
C TYR A 88 2.17 -2.48 5.34
N THR A 89 1.62 -1.72 6.29
CA THR A 89 1.65 -0.25 6.28
C THR A 89 3.08 0.28 6.34
N VAL A 90 3.91 -0.24 7.25
CA VAL A 90 5.33 0.13 7.36
C VAL A 90 6.11 -0.29 6.12
N ALA A 91 5.88 -1.51 5.61
CA ALA A 91 6.51 -1.97 4.38
C ALA A 91 6.14 -1.08 3.19
N ARG A 92 4.89 -0.59 3.11
CA ARG A 92 4.42 0.34 2.08
C ARG A 92 5.10 1.70 2.15
N PHE A 93 5.37 2.21 3.35
CA PHE A 93 6.17 3.42 3.53
C PHE A 93 7.57 3.24 2.91
N PHE A 94 8.27 2.14 3.22
CA PHE A 94 9.59 1.86 2.66
C PHE A 94 9.55 1.56 1.16
N TYR A 95 8.50 0.88 0.68
CA TYR A 95 8.28 0.62 -0.74
C TYR A 95 8.19 1.92 -1.53
N PHE A 96 7.37 2.87 -1.05
CA PHE A 96 7.23 4.18 -1.66
C PHE A 96 8.55 4.97 -1.61
N LYS A 97 9.21 5.01 -0.45
CA LYS A 97 10.52 5.68 -0.31
C LYS A 97 11.58 5.09 -1.24
N GLY A 98 11.58 3.77 -1.41
CA GLY A 98 12.46 3.07 -2.35
C GLY A 98 12.19 3.48 -3.80
N TYR A 99 10.92 3.53 -4.21
CA TYR A 99 10.55 4.08 -5.53
C TYR A 99 11.01 5.53 -5.68
N ALA A 100 10.79 6.37 -4.67
CA ALA A 100 11.10 7.80 -4.69
C ALA A 100 12.59 8.13 -4.85
N THR A 101 13.50 7.14 -4.81
CA THR A 101 14.92 7.36 -5.16
C THR A 101 15.16 7.46 -6.66
N GLY A 102 14.15 7.22 -7.52
CA GLY A 102 14.30 7.17 -8.98
C GLY A 102 14.90 5.88 -9.52
N VAL A 103 15.14 4.89 -8.65
CA VAL A 103 15.66 3.56 -8.99
C VAL A 103 14.59 2.54 -8.57
N PRO A 104 13.76 2.05 -9.51
CA PRO A 104 12.60 1.22 -9.20
C PRO A 104 12.90 -0.02 -8.35
N GLU A 105 14.08 -0.60 -8.47
CA GLU A 105 14.51 -1.82 -7.77
C GLU A 105 14.61 -1.60 -6.25
N ASN A 106 14.88 -0.37 -5.82
CA ASN A 106 14.99 -0.02 -4.40
C ASN A 106 13.70 -0.22 -3.62
N ARG A 107 12.54 -0.34 -4.30
CA ARG A 107 11.24 -0.61 -3.67
C ARG A 107 11.22 -1.90 -2.85
N TYR A 108 12.03 -2.90 -3.21
CA TYR A 108 12.02 -4.20 -2.55
C TYR A 108 13.00 -4.34 -1.40
N LYS A 109 14.03 -3.47 -1.29
CA LYS A 109 15.08 -3.57 -0.26
C LYS A 109 14.51 -3.73 1.15
N LEU A 110 13.56 -2.86 1.51
CA LEU A 110 12.81 -2.93 2.77
C LEU A 110 11.31 -3.08 2.50
N GLY A 111 10.81 -2.55 1.39
CA GLY A 111 9.40 -2.62 1.05
C GLY A 111 8.93 -4.00 0.61
N GLY A 112 9.82 -4.97 0.36
CA GLY A 112 9.45 -6.35 -0.03
C GLY A 112 8.61 -7.08 1.02
N LEU A 113 8.67 -6.67 2.29
CA LEU A 113 7.88 -7.24 3.38
C LEU A 113 6.35 -7.06 3.21
N ASN A 114 5.91 -6.23 2.27
CA ASN A 114 4.48 -6.06 1.98
C ASN A 114 3.84 -7.36 1.45
N PHE A 115 4.58 -8.20 0.73
CA PHE A 115 4.08 -9.45 0.15
C PHE A 115 3.68 -10.51 1.20
N PRO A 116 4.56 -10.92 2.13
CA PRO A 116 4.17 -11.87 3.17
C PRO A 116 3.05 -11.31 4.06
N ALA A 117 3.04 -10.00 4.31
CA ALA A 117 1.99 -9.37 5.11
C ALA A 117 0.60 -9.48 4.45
N ILE A 118 0.48 -9.17 3.16
CA ILE A 118 -0.80 -9.28 2.45
C ILE A 118 -1.25 -10.73 2.30
N MET A 119 -0.32 -11.67 2.06
CA MET A 119 -0.62 -13.10 2.01
C MET A 119 -1.17 -13.61 3.35
N GLY A 120 -0.58 -13.17 4.47
CA GLY A 120 -1.10 -13.49 5.80
C GLY A 120 -2.53 -12.97 6.01
N LEU A 121 -2.83 -11.75 5.57
CA LEU A 121 -4.19 -11.19 5.68
C LEU A 121 -5.21 -11.95 4.82
N ILE A 122 -4.81 -12.40 3.63
CA ILE A 122 -5.64 -13.27 2.78
C ILE A 122 -5.92 -14.59 3.51
N ILE A 123 -4.93 -15.20 4.15
CA ILE A 123 -5.11 -16.45 4.93
C ILE A 123 -6.06 -16.22 6.11
N CYS A 124 -5.91 -15.12 6.86
CA CYS A 124 -6.83 -14.76 7.94
C CYS A 124 -8.28 -14.62 7.42
N THR A 125 -8.45 -14.01 6.24
CA THR A 125 -9.77 -13.82 5.61
C THR A 125 -10.35 -15.14 5.13
N ALA A 126 -9.54 -15.99 4.49
CA ALA A 126 -9.96 -17.32 4.06
C ALA A 126 -10.37 -18.20 5.26
N SER A 127 -9.59 -18.15 6.34
CA SER A 127 -9.92 -18.82 7.60
C SER A 127 -11.28 -18.36 8.13
N PHE A 128 -11.57 -17.05 8.11
CA PHE A 128 -12.88 -16.53 8.49
C PHE A 128 -14.01 -17.08 7.61
N GLY A 129 -13.87 -17.02 6.28
CA GLY A 129 -14.86 -17.55 5.35
C GLY A 129 -15.13 -19.05 5.53
N ILE A 130 -14.08 -19.86 5.68
CA ILE A 130 -14.21 -21.32 5.91
C ILE A 130 -14.97 -21.61 7.21
N ASN A 131 -14.68 -20.87 8.28
CA ASN A 131 -15.37 -21.06 9.55
C ASN A 131 -16.86 -20.70 9.47
N LEU A 132 -17.24 -19.69 8.67
CA LEU A 132 -18.65 -19.36 8.43
C LEU A 132 -19.37 -20.50 7.69
N VAL A 133 -18.77 -21.01 6.60
CA VAL A 133 -19.35 -22.12 5.84
C VAL A 133 -19.53 -23.37 6.72
N ILE A 134 -18.53 -23.71 7.54
CA ILE A 134 -18.63 -24.87 8.45
C ILE A 134 -19.76 -24.67 9.48
N ARG A 135 -19.93 -23.45 10.00
CA ARG A 135 -21.00 -23.14 10.98
C ARG A 135 -22.40 -23.20 10.38
N GLU A 136 -22.55 -22.89 9.10
CA GLU A 136 -23.85 -22.94 8.41
C GLU A 136 -24.20 -24.35 7.91
N ALA A 137 -23.18 -25.21 7.73
CA ALA A 137 -23.35 -26.58 7.24
C ALA A 137 -23.66 -27.61 8.35
N VAL A 138 -23.53 -27.24 9.63
CA VAL A 138 -23.80 -28.09 10.81
C VAL A 138 -24.99 -27.53 11.58
#